data_AF-A0A2V7U506-F1
#
_entry.id   AF-A0A2V7U506-F1
#
_cell.length_a   1.000
_cell.length_b   1.000
_cell.length_c   1.000
_cell.angle_alpha   90.00
_cell.angle_beta   90.00
_cell.angle_gamma   90.00
#
_symmetry.space_group_name_H-M   'P 1'
#
loop_
_entity.id
_entity.type
_entity.pdbx_description
1 polymer ?
#
loop_
_entity_poly.entity_id
_entity_poly.type
_entity_poly.pdbx_seq_one_letter_code
_entity_poly.pdbx_strand_id
1 'polypeptide(L)'
;MTEFGGIAFRLGPPGAANEWGYSGIEPTAESFVSRLEGLVRAIEANPAFAGYCYTQLTDVEQEINGLTTFDRRPKADPARLAAAFRGGK
;
A
#
# COMPACT_ATOMS: atom_id res chain seq x y z
N MET A 1 14.05 -6.37 -6.63
CA MET A 1 13.78 -5.61 -5.41
C MET A 1 13.39 -6.61 -4.32
N THR A 2 13.89 -6.49 -3.10
CA THR A 2 13.50 -7.43 -2.02
C THR A 2 12.14 -7.03 -1.43
N GLU A 3 11.93 -5.76 -1.09
CA GLU A 3 10.69 -5.25 -0.48
C GLU A 3 10.41 -3.78 -0.87
N PHE A 4 9.14 -3.38 -0.88
CA PHE A 4 8.70 -1.98 -1.00
C PHE A 4 7.26 -1.82 -0.48
N GLY A 5 6.83 -0.58 -0.26
CA GLY A 5 5.47 -0.26 0.15
C GLY A 5 5.45 0.90 1.14
N GLY A 6 4.87 0.69 2.32
CA GLY A 6 4.90 1.69 3.40
C GLY A 6 3.98 2.89 3.19
N ILE A 7 2.91 2.71 2.43
CA ILE A 7 1.92 3.75 2.15
C ILE A 7 0.88 3.72 3.26
N ALA A 8 0.92 4.69 4.17
CA ALA A 8 -0.10 4.77 5.20
C ALA A 8 -1.41 5.31 4.62
N PHE A 9 -2.50 4.63 4.92
CA PHE A 9 -3.85 5.14 4.69
C PHE A 9 -4.77 4.66 5.82
N ARG A 10 -5.56 5.56 6.38
CA ARG A 10 -6.48 5.27 7.49
C ARG A 10 -7.88 5.03 6.97
N LEU A 11 -8.45 3.87 7.30
CA LEU A 11 -9.86 3.59 7.06
C LEU A 11 -10.69 3.87 8.32
N GLY A 12 -11.39 5.01 8.34
CA GLY A 12 -12.23 5.40 9.48
C GLY A 12 -11.51 6.26 10.52
N PRO A 13 -12.00 6.33 11.78
CA PRO A 13 -11.36 7.10 12.84
C PRO A 13 -10.02 6.49 13.25
N PRO A 14 -9.11 7.26 13.89
CA PRO A 14 -7.85 6.72 14.41
C PRO A 14 -8.10 5.53 15.35
N GLY A 15 -7.44 4.41 15.07
CA GLY A 15 -7.51 3.19 15.86
C GLY A 15 -6.41 3.10 16.92
N ALA A 16 -5.22 3.61 16.62
CA ALA A 16 -4.09 3.67 17.54
C ALA A 16 -3.62 5.11 17.77
N ALA A 17 -2.98 5.35 18.92
CA ALA A 17 -2.24 6.59 19.13
C ALA A 17 -0.99 6.59 18.22
N ASN A 18 -0.72 7.73 17.58
CA ASN A 18 0.47 7.97 16.75
C ASN A 18 0.60 7.05 15.52
N GLU A 19 -0.51 6.80 14.81
CA GLU A 19 -0.47 6.09 13.53
C GLU A 19 0.47 6.77 12.51
N TRP A 20 1.21 5.95 11.76
CA TRP A 20 2.25 6.46 10.88
C TRP A 20 2.46 5.58 9.64
N GLY A 21 3.16 6.16 8.65
CA GLY A 21 3.72 5.50 7.48
C GLY A 21 4.94 6.26 6.95
N TYR A 22 5.71 5.66 6.04
CA TYR A 22 7.03 6.18 5.66
C TYR A 22 6.99 7.56 4.98
N SER A 23 5.85 7.97 4.43
CA SER A 23 5.69 9.25 3.71
C SER A 23 4.49 10.06 4.21
N GLY A 24 4.10 9.88 5.48
CA GLY A 24 2.86 10.42 6.02
C GLY A 24 1.64 9.59 5.63
N ILE A 25 0.46 10.07 6.01
CA ILE A 25 -0.81 9.37 5.81
C ILE A 25 -1.52 9.97 4.59
N GLU A 26 -1.82 9.12 3.62
CA GLU A 26 -2.60 9.48 2.45
C GLU A 26 -3.99 9.99 2.84
N PRO A 27 -4.45 11.13 2.29
CA PRO A 27 -5.71 11.74 2.69
C PRO A 27 -6.94 10.99 2.19
N THR A 28 -6.84 10.22 1.09
CA THR A 28 -7.98 9.52 0.48
C THR A 28 -7.60 8.14 -0.03
N ALA A 29 -8.62 7.30 -0.27
CA ALA A 29 -8.42 6.00 -0.89
C ALA A 29 -7.86 6.14 -2.31
N GLU A 30 -8.23 7.21 -3.03
CA GLU A 30 -7.72 7.51 -4.36
C GLU A 30 -6.23 7.85 -4.34
N SER A 31 -5.78 8.67 -3.39
CA SER A 31 -4.37 9.03 -3.28
C SER A 31 -3.51 7.84 -2.85
N PHE A 32 -4.03 7.00 -1.94
CA PHE A 32 -3.46 5.71 -1.58
C PHE A 32 -3.26 4.78 -2.79
N VAL A 33 -4.33 4.56 -3.58
CA VAL A 33 -4.24 3.69 -4.78
C VAL A 33 -3.31 4.30 -5.83
N SER A 34 -3.37 5.61 -6.06
CA SER A 34 -2.49 6.29 -7.01
C SER A 34 -1.00 6.13 -6.65
N ARG A 35 -0.68 6.30 -5.35
CA ARG A 35 0.66 6.07 -4.81
C ARG A 35 1.09 4.61 -5.00
N LEU A 36 0.22 3.65 -4.71
CA LEU A 36 0.48 2.22 -4.89
C LEU A 36 0.82 1.90 -6.34
N GLU A 37 -0.04 2.30 -7.27
CA GLU A 37 0.18 2.06 -8.70
C GLU A 37 1.46 2.74 -9.20
N GLY A 38 1.77 3.95 -8.73
CA GLY A 38 2.99 4.67 -9.07
C GLY A 38 4.25 3.92 -8.66
N LEU A 39 4.28 3.38 -7.43
CA LEU A 39 5.41 2.58 -6.95
C LEU A 39 5.55 1.27 -7.73
N VAL A 40 4.44 0.55 -7.97
CA VAL A 40 4.48 -0.71 -8.73
C VAL A 40 4.99 -0.46 -10.14
N ARG A 41 4.44 0.53 -10.85
CA ARG A 41 4.88 0.90 -12.21
C ARG A 41 6.36 1.26 -12.26
N ALA A 42 6.86 2.01 -11.28
CA ALA A 42 8.27 2.39 -11.22
C ALA A 42 9.20 1.18 -11.04
N ILE A 43 8.79 0.19 -10.24
CA ILE A 43 9.55 -1.05 -10.06
C ILE A 43 9.49 -1.91 -11.32
N GLU A 44 8.31 -2.08 -11.91
CA GLU A 44 8.10 -2.91 -13.11
C GLU A 44 8.80 -2.34 -14.36
N ALA A 45 8.92 -1.01 -14.46
CA ALA A 45 9.64 -0.35 -15.54
C ALA A 45 11.18 -0.57 -15.48
N ASN A 46 11.72 -1.05 -14.36
CA ASN A 46 13.15 -1.28 -14.22
C ASN A 46 13.54 -2.73 -14.61
N PRO A 47 14.22 -2.95 -15.75
CA PRO A 47 14.58 -4.28 -16.21
C PRO A 47 15.61 -4.99 -15.34
N ALA A 48 16.28 -4.29 -14.42
CA ALA A 48 17.22 -4.88 -13.47
C ALA A 48 16.51 -5.71 -12.37
N PHE A 49 15.19 -5.55 -12.19
CA PHE A 49 14.43 -6.27 -11.19
C PHE A 49 13.68 -7.46 -11.80
N ALA A 50 13.99 -8.67 -11.32
CA ALA A 50 13.24 -9.87 -11.68
C ALA A 50 11.88 -10.00 -10.97
N GLY A 51 11.67 -9.21 -9.91
CA GLY A 51 10.46 -9.23 -9.09
C GLY A 51 10.58 -8.35 -7.85
N TYR A 52 9.54 -8.39 -7.02
CA TYR A 52 9.37 -7.60 -5.82
C TYR A 52 8.46 -8.30 -4.80
N CYS A 53 8.60 -7.94 -3.52
CA CYS A 53 7.63 -8.24 -2.46
C CYS A 53 7.00 -6.92 -2.02
N TYR A 54 5.65 -6.84 -2.00
CA TYR A 54 4.97 -5.70 -1.40
C TYR A 54 4.81 -5.94 0.10
N THR A 55 5.31 -5.02 0.91
CA THR A 55 5.11 -5.01 2.36
C THR A 55 4.33 -3.75 2.77
N GLN A 56 3.18 -3.84 3.43
CA GLN A 56 2.58 -5.02 4.10
C GLN A 56 1.12 -5.32 3.67
N LEU A 57 0.64 -6.53 3.97
CA LEU A 57 -0.73 -6.95 3.65
C LEU A 57 -1.77 -6.34 4.61
N THR A 58 -1.49 -6.32 5.90
CA THR A 58 -2.40 -5.89 6.99
C THR A 58 -1.72 -4.84 7.84
N ASP A 59 -2.46 -3.88 8.38
CA ASP A 59 -1.92 -3.00 9.42
C ASP A 59 -1.39 -3.78 10.62
N VAL A 60 -0.35 -3.24 11.26
CA VAL A 60 0.27 -3.81 12.46
C VAL A 60 0.46 -2.69 13.47
N GLU A 61 -0.26 -2.77 14.59
CA GLU A 61 -0.24 -1.78 15.66
C GLU A 61 -0.44 -0.34 15.14
N GLN A 62 0.56 0.54 15.28
CA GLN A 62 0.52 1.93 14.80
C GLN A 62 0.94 2.07 13.32
N GLU A 63 1.53 1.03 12.73
CA GLU A 63 1.96 1.04 11.33
C GLU A 63 0.77 0.70 10.42
N ILE A 64 0.15 1.75 9.88
CA ILE A 64 -1.07 1.64 9.06
C ILE A 64 -0.76 1.54 7.56
N ASN A 65 0.32 0.84 7.22
CA ASN A 65 0.83 0.68 5.85
C ASN A 65 0.23 -0.50 5.09
N GLY A 66 -0.75 -1.20 5.67
CA GLY A 66 -1.35 -2.39 5.06
C GLY A 66 -2.27 -2.07 3.89
N LEU A 67 -2.33 -2.97 2.90
CA LEU A 67 -3.42 -2.99 1.91
C LEU A 67 -4.79 -3.20 2.56
N THR A 68 -4.78 -3.81 3.74
CA THR A 68 -5.94 -4.06 4.58
C THR A 68 -5.70 -3.54 5.99
N THR A 69 -6.77 -3.26 6.72
CA THR A 69 -6.73 -2.95 8.15
C THR A 69 -6.26 -4.15 8.97
N PHE A 70 -6.06 -3.96 10.28
CA PHE A 70 -5.69 -5.03 11.22
C PHE A 70 -6.66 -6.22 11.17
N ASP A 71 -7.96 -5.94 11.02
CA ASP A 71 -9.04 -6.93 10.87
C ASP A 71 -9.26 -7.40 9.42
N ARG A 72 -8.27 -7.17 8.54
CA ARG A 72 -8.27 -7.57 7.11
C ARG A 72 -9.38 -6.95 6.26
N ARG A 73 -9.92 -5.79 6.66
CA ARG A 73 -10.83 -5.04 5.79
C ARG A 73 -10.01 -4.33 4.71
N PRO A 74 -10.32 -4.51 3.41
CA PRO A 74 -9.65 -3.80 2.34
C PRO A 74 -9.75 -2.29 2.51
N LYS A 75 -8.63 -1.58 2.35
CA LYS A 75 -8.63 -0.12 2.46
C LYS A 75 -9.11 0.59 1.20
N ALA A 76 -9.08 -0.10 0.07
CA ALA A 76 -9.71 0.32 -1.16
C ALA A 76 -10.40 -0.88 -1.81
N ASP A 77 -11.10 -0.66 -2.92
CA ASP A 77 -11.68 -1.73 -3.72
C ASP A 77 -10.62 -2.81 -4.04
N PRO A 78 -10.83 -4.07 -3.61
CA PRO A 78 -9.90 -5.17 -3.88
C PRO A 78 -9.57 -5.34 -5.36
N ALA A 79 -10.51 -5.05 -6.27
CA ALA A 79 -10.27 -5.14 -7.70
C ALA A 79 -9.24 -4.09 -8.15
N ARG A 80 -9.31 -2.87 -7.61
CA ARG A 80 -8.34 -1.81 -7.89
C ARG A 80 -6.97 -2.12 -7.29
N LEU A 81 -6.94 -2.62 -6.06
CA LEU A 81 -5.68 -3.05 -5.43
C LEU A 81 -5.01 -4.17 -6.22
N ALA A 82 -5.77 -5.18 -6.64
CA ALA A 82 -5.26 -6.26 -7.46
C ALA A 82 -4.78 -5.78 -8.85
N ALA A 83 -5.50 -4.84 -9.47
CA ALA A 83 -5.11 -4.26 -10.76
C ALA A 83 -3.76 -3.55 -10.68
N ALA A 84 -3.43 -2.90 -9.57
CA ALA A 84 -2.15 -2.22 -9.37
C ALA A 84 -0.93 -3.15 -9.53
N PHE A 85 -1.07 -4.45 -9.23
CA PHE A 85 -0.01 -5.46 -9.34
C PHE A 85 -0.03 -6.28 -10.64
N ARG A 86 -1.00 -6.04 -11.52
CA ARG A 86 -1.20 -6.80 -12.77
C ARG A 86 -0.73 -6.04 -14.02
N GLY A 87 -0.26 -4.80 -13.87
CA GLY A 87 -0.01 -3.88 -14.98
C GLY A 87 1.35 -3.97 -15.66
N GLY A 88 2.25 -4.86 -15.23
CA GLY A 88 3.66 -4.84 -15.65
C GLY A 88 4.06 -5.79 -16.78
N LYS A 89 3.22 -6.75 -17.17
CA LYS A 89 3.47 -7.71 -18.26
C LYS A 89 2.17 -8.22 -18.88
#